data_AF-A0A2A4JJ04-F1
#
_entry.id   AF-A0A2A4JJ04-F1
#
_cell.length_a   1.000
_cell.length_b   1.000
_cell.length_c   1.000
_cell.angle_alpha   90.00
_cell.angle_beta   90.00
_cell.angle_gamma   90.00
#
_symmetry.space_group_name_H-M   'P 1'
#
loop_
_entity.id
_entity.type
_entity.pdbx_description
1 polymer ?
#
loop_
_entity_poly.entity_id
_entity_poly.type
_entity_poly.pdbx_seq_one_letter_code
_entity_poly.pdbx_strand_id
1 'polypeptide(L)'
;MALSFFNESEAPRDFRVSSTESDGHYKKCLLCYTVKKNFYCSDCVRAGNFVHSSMPYADRYAEKQAKLLRMKVNRKHVLDRCEKLLASKLKKDTLLTEAKQSRDNLDLLRLAIEQRRSNIEEKRKQLIELKSHNNELMLKLPRYQKRVTSLGKHAQVQRMELENKVSTYNEQAESLAALRRSRIRQLTKYIFPVYMTYDTSESIEDMEFIGEDTEEEPPKRPQLHIVAPWINTDGDFSQVQEWLRQDVECGACGAGAGGAARVVAALALCAQLLALLAWALDARLPHTISL
;
A
#
# COMPACT_ATOMS: atom_id res chain seq x y z
N MET A 1 2.55 58.95 39.51
CA MET A 1 3.56 58.75 40.56
C MET A 1 4.83 59.47 40.13
N ALA A 2 5.09 60.66 40.66
CA ALA A 2 6.29 61.42 40.36
C ALA A 2 7.35 61.09 41.41
N LEU A 3 8.41 60.37 41.01
CA LEU A 3 9.55 60.05 41.85
C LEU A 3 10.46 61.29 41.92
N SER A 4 10.34 62.08 42.98
CA SER A 4 11.30 63.12 43.31
C SER A 4 12.59 62.48 43.81
N PHE A 5 13.57 62.34 42.91
CA PHE A 5 14.96 62.06 43.26
C PHE A 5 15.55 63.28 43.98
N PHE A 6 15.37 63.34 45.30
CA PHE A 6 16.25 64.13 46.16
C PHE A 6 17.44 63.24 46.51
N ASN A 7 18.49 63.29 45.69
CA ASN A 7 19.81 62.82 46.10
C ASN A 7 20.26 63.68 47.29
N GLU A 8 20.35 63.08 48.48
CA GLU A 8 20.67 63.73 49.76
C GLU A 8 22.13 64.25 49.88
N SER A 9 22.83 64.49 48.77
CA SER A 9 24.29 64.75 48.78
C SER A 9 24.76 65.94 47.94
N GLU A 10 23.88 66.65 47.25
CA GLU A 10 24.31 67.74 46.36
C GLU A 10 24.04 69.11 47.00
N ALA A 11 25.12 69.83 47.33
CA ALA A 11 25.01 71.20 47.79
C ALA A 11 24.52 72.11 46.65
N PRO A 12 23.61 73.08 46.91
CA PRO A 12 23.13 74.00 45.88
C PRO A 12 24.29 74.74 45.22
N ARG A 13 24.42 74.62 43.89
CA ARG A 13 25.58 75.11 43.11
C ARG A 13 25.61 76.62 42.88
N ASP A 14 24.57 77.36 43.25
CA ASP A 14 24.50 78.80 42.99
C ASP A 14 24.35 79.62 44.28
N PHE A 15 25.48 79.83 44.95
CA PHE A 15 25.62 80.99 45.84
C PHE A 15 26.24 82.11 44.99
N ARG A 16 25.43 83.06 44.51
CA ARG A 16 25.95 84.31 43.93
C ARG A 16 26.55 85.14 45.06
N VAL A 17 27.84 84.92 45.33
CA VAL A 17 28.63 85.78 46.19
C VAL A 17 28.91 87.06 45.39
N SER A 18 28.21 88.15 45.72
CA SER A 18 28.57 89.48 45.22
C SER A 18 29.95 89.84 45.76
N SER A 19 30.99 89.58 44.97
CA SER A 19 32.36 90.03 45.21
C SER A 19 32.45 91.54 44.99
N THR A 20 32.10 92.32 46.01
CA THR A 20 32.57 93.72 46.08
C THR A 20 33.96 93.70 46.72
N GLU A 21 34.98 93.76 45.88
CA GLU A 21 36.30 94.21 46.30
C GLU A 21 36.18 95.69 46.69
N SER A 22 36.22 95.96 47.99
CA SER A 22 36.38 97.31 48.52
C SER A 22 37.24 97.24 49.78
N ASP A 23 38.19 98.16 49.85
CA ASP A 23 39.22 98.32 50.86
C ASP A 23 38.85 98.00 52.32
N GLY A 24 39.79 97.34 52.99
CA GLY A 24 40.27 97.74 54.32
C GLY A 24 39.36 97.65 55.56
N HIS A 25 38.08 97.31 55.47
CA HIS A 25 37.22 97.25 56.66
C HIS A 25 37.02 95.81 57.14
N TYR A 26 37.98 95.36 57.93
CA TYR A 26 37.87 94.25 58.86
C TYR A 26 36.54 94.28 59.66
N LYS A 27 35.53 93.51 59.24
CA LYS A 27 34.26 93.37 59.98
C LYS A 27 34.36 92.20 60.96
N LYS A 28 33.86 92.40 62.19
CA LYS A 28 33.78 91.33 63.19
C LYS A 28 32.68 90.35 62.77
N CYS A 29 32.98 89.05 62.76
CA CYS A 29 31.98 88.00 62.56
C CYS A 29 30.87 88.16 63.59
N LEU A 30 29.61 88.26 63.18
CA LEU A 30 28.50 88.48 64.12
C LEU A 30 28.21 87.27 65.03
N LEU A 31 28.85 86.13 64.77
CA LEU A 31 28.65 84.88 65.51
C LEU A 31 29.72 84.62 66.58
N CYS A 32 30.96 85.05 66.33
CA CYS A 32 32.10 84.81 67.24
C CYS A 32 33.01 86.03 67.43
N TYR A 33 32.64 87.17 66.84
CA TYR A 33 33.32 88.47 66.93
C TYR A 33 34.79 88.50 66.48
N THR A 34 35.28 87.42 65.87
CA THR A 34 36.60 87.37 65.23
C THR A 34 36.59 88.19 63.94
N VAL A 35 37.68 88.92 63.72
CA VAL A 35 37.79 89.93 62.68
C VAL A 35 38.19 89.29 61.34
N LYS A 36 37.30 89.30 60.33
CA LYS A 36 37.58 88.70 58.99
C LYS A 36 36.86 89.45 57.84
N LYS A 37 37.20 89.14 56.59
CA LYS A 37 36.70 89.81 55.36
C LYS A 37 35.24 89.47 55.01
N ASN A 38 34.68 88.37 55.52
CA ASN A 38 33.35 87.85 55.16
C ASN A 38 32.32 88.01 56.31
N PHE A 39 31.02 88.03 55.99
CA PHE A 39 29.90 88.21 56.95
C PHE A 39 29.93 87.21 58.13
N TYR A 40 30.26 85.94 57.83
CA TYR A 40 30.59 84.91 58.83
C TYR A 40 32.00 84.38 58.56
N CYS A 41 32.74 84.00 59.61
CA CYS A 41 34.04 83.36 59.42
C CYS A 41 33.88 81.93 58.87
N SER A 42 34.89 81.46 58.13
CA SER A 42 35.00 80.08 57.61
C SER A 42 34.73 79.03 58.67
N ASP A 43 35.17 79.31 59.89
CA ASP A 43 35.12 78.39 61.03
C ASP A 43 33.68 78.28 61.56
N CYS A 44 32.94 79.39 61.64
CA CYS A 44 31.52 79.40 61.97
C CYS A 44 30.66 78.77 60.88
N VAL A 45 31.00 78.95 59.60
CA VAL A 45 30.28 78.29 58.48
C VAL A 45 30.52 76.78 58.51
N ARG A 46 31.78 76.34 58.66
CA ARG A 46 32.14 74.93 58.76
C ARG A 46 31.55 74.26 59.99
N ALA A 47 31.48 74.98 61.11
CA ALA A 47 30.82 74.51 62.32
C ALA A 47 29.28 74.58 62.24
N GLY A 48 28.69 75.06 61.14
CA GLY A 48 27.24 75.16 60.97
C GLY A 48 26.55 76.17 61.90
N ASN A 49 27.30 77.15 62.42
CA ASN A 49 26.83 78.15 63.39
C ASN A 49 26.08 79.33 62.77
N PHE A 50 25.58 79.19 61.55
CA PHE A 50 24.82 80.23 60.86
C PHE A 50 23.33 79.92 60.87
N VAL A 51 22.55 80.99 60.70
CA VAL A 51 21.09 80.96 60.66
C VAL A 51 20.64 81.54 59.32
N HIS A 52 19.46 81.13 58.83
CA HIS A 52 18.90 81.68 57.60
C HIS A 52 18.61 83.18 57.76
N SER A 53 18.99 83.99 56.77
CA SER A 53 18.92 85.46 56.84
C SER A 53 17.52 86.03 57.11
N SER A 54 16.47 85.31 56.70
CA SER A 54 15.08 85.70 56.93
C SER A 54 14.48 85.23 58.28
N MET A 55 15.21 84.46 59.10
CA MET A 55 14.71 83.97 60.39
C MET A 55 15.81 84.00 61.46
N PRO A 56 16.14 85.18 62.02
CA PRO A 56 17.26 85.35 62.97
C PRO A 56 17.14 84.52 64.26
N TYR A 57 15.93 84.08 64.60
CA TYR A 57 15.62 83.28 65.79
C TYR A 57 15.45 81.78 65.50
N ALA A 58 15.74 81.31 64.29
CA ALA A 58 15.65 79.89 63.96
C ALA A 58 16.90 79.12 64.42
N ASP A 59 16.72 77.81 64.65
CA ASP A 59 17.81 76.86 64.92
C ASP A 59 18.96 77.03 63.93
N ARG A 60 20.18 76.95 64.44
CA ARG A 60 21.41 76.96 63.63
C ARG A 60 21.43 75.74 62.71
N TYR A 61 22.15 75.83 61.59
CA TYR A 61 22.28 74.69 60.67
C TYR A 61 22.78 73.41 61.37
N ALA A 62 23.78 73.54 62.25
CA ALA A 62 24.30 72.42 63.04
C ALA A 62 23.22 71.75 63.93
N GLU A 63 22.32 72.53 64.51
CA GLU A 63 21.21 72.04 65.33
C GLU A 63 20.16 71.31 64.48
N LYS A 64 19.83 71.84 63.30
CA LYS A 64 18.93 71.18 62.33
C LYS A 64 19.52 69.86 61.82
N GLN A 65 20.81 69.84 61.50
CA GLN A 65 21.51 68.63 61.07
C GLN A 65 21.52 67.58 62.20
N ALA A 66 21.80 67.98 63.44
CA ALA A 66 21.72 67.10 64.59
C ALA A 66 20.28 66.56 64.80
N LYS A 67 19.25 67.41 64.64
CA LYS A 67 17.85 67.00 64.73
C LYS A 67 17.47 66.00 63.63
N LEU A 68 17.90 66.22 62.39
CA LEU A 68 17.69 65.29 61.28
C LEU A 68 18.33 63.93 61.55
N LEU A 69 19.58 63.90 62.02
CA LEU A 69 20.27 62.65 62.38
C LEU A 69 19.52 61.89 63.49
N ARG A 70 19.08 62.59 64.54
CA ARG A 70 18.23 61.99 65.59
C ARG A 70 16.94 61.41 65.01
N MET A 71 16.28 62.13 64.11
CA MET A 71 15.05 61.63 63.45
C MET A 71 15.32 60.41 62.56
N LYS A 72 16.43 60.37 61.82
CA LYS A 72 16.84 59.19 61.02
C LYS A 72 17.09 57.97 61.90
N VAL A 73 17.80 58.16 63.02
CA VAL A 73 18.05 57.09 64.01
C VAL A 73 16.73 56.61 64.63
N ASN A 74 15.86 57.53 65.04
CA ASN A 74 14.55 57.19 65.60
C ASN A 74 13.66 56.44 64.60
N ARG A 75 13.64 56.88 63.33
CA ARG A 75 12.92 56.18 62.26
C ARG A 75 13.43 54.75 62.10
N LYS A 76 14.75 54.56 62.05
CA LYS A 76 15.34 53.22 61.95
C LYS A 76 14.97 52.36 63.16
N HIS A 77 15.10 52.90 64.36
CA HIS A 77 14.73 52.20 65.59
C HIS A 77 13.26 51.74 65.61
N VAL A 78 12.34 52.60 65.12
CA VAL A 78 10.92 52.24 64.99
C VAL A 78 10.73 51.11 63.97
N LEU A 79 11.38 51.20 62.80
CA LEU A 79 11.30 50.15 61.77
C LEU A 79 11.84 48.80 62.29
N ASP A 80 13.02 48.79 62.92
CA ASP A 80 13.62 47.57 63.48
C ASP A 80 12.71 46.95 64.56
N ARG A 81 12.01 47.78 65.35
CA ARG A 81 11.03 47.30 66.33
C ARG A 81 9.80 46.70 65.67
N CYS A 82 9.27 47.34 64.63
CA CYS A 82 8.15 46.82 63.85
C CYS A 82 8.50 45.47 63.21
N GLU A 83 9.69 45.37 62.60
CA GLU A 83 10.17 44.11 62.00
C GLU A 83 10.26 42.98 63.03
N LYS A 84 10.83 43.25 64.21
CA LYS A 84 10.89 42.26 65.31
C LYS A 84 9.51 41.80 65.76
N LEU A 85 8.55 42.71 65.86
CA LEU A 85 7.17 42.38 66.26
C LEU A 85 6.46 41.54 65.19
N LEU A 86 6.69 41.86 63.90
CA LEU A 86 6.05 41.16 62.77
C LEU A 86 6.72 39.83 62.42
N ALA A 87 8.01 39.65 62.71
CA ALA A 87 8.78 38.45 62.36
C ALA A 87 8.13 37.14 62.84
N SER A 88 7.56 37.15 64.05
CA SER A 88 6.87 35.98 64.60
C SER A 88 5.61 35.61 63.82
N LYS A 89 4.83 36.62 63.39
CA LYS A 89 3.61 36.44 62.59
C LYS A 89 3.96 35.95 61.20
N LEU A 90 4.92 36.58 60.53
CA LEU A 90 5.41 36.16 59.22
C LEU A 90 5.89 34.71 59.23
N LYS A 91 6.71 34.32 60.22
CA LYS A 91 7.17 32.94 60.35
C LYS A 91 6.02 31.96 60.54
N LYS A 92 5.02 32.31 61.36
CA LYS A 92 3.83 31.49 61.55
C LYS A 92 3.04 31.33 60.24
N ASP A 93 2.84 32.41 59.50
CA ASP A 93 2.08 32.39 58.26
C ASP A 93 2.82 31.58 57.19
N THR A 94 4.14 31.73 57.06
CA THR A 94 4.97 30.88 56.19
C THR A 94 4.79 29.40 56.52
N LEU A 95 4.96 29.00 57.78
CA LEU A 95 4.79 27.60 58.19
C LEU A 95 3.37 27.09 57.93
N LEU A 96 2.34 27.91 58.12
CA LEU A 96 0.95 27.53 57.81
C LEU A 96 0.75 27.31 56.31
N THR A 97 1.32 28.17 55.47
CA THR A 97 1.25 28.02 54.01
C THR A 97 1.99 26.78 53.54
N GLU A 98 3.19 26.52 54.06
CA GLU A 98 3.98 25.32 53.77
C GLU A 98 3.27 24.04 54.23
N ALA A 99 2.67 24.06 55.43
CA ALA A 99 1.90 22.93 55.96
C ALA A 99 0.60 22.70 55.18
N LYS A 100 0.02 23.72 54.55
CA LYS A 100 -1.12 23.55 53.65
C LYS A 100 -0.66 22.95 52.32
N GLN A 101 0.37 23.51 51.71
CA GLN A 101 0.93 23.01 50.45
C GLN A 101 1.38 21.54 50.57
N SER A 102 2.01 21.16 51.67
CA SER A 102 2.43 19.77 51.88
C SER A 102 1.24 18.81 52.00
N ARG A 103 0.14 19.22 52.66
CA ARG A 103 -1.11 18.44 52.73
C ARG A 103 -1.74 18.28 51.35
N ASP A 104 -1.88 19.38 50.62
CA ASP A 104 -2.45 19.38 49.26
C ASP A 104 -1.63 18.46 48.34
N ASN A 105 -0.30 18.51 48.43
CA ASN A 105 0.59 17.61 47.69
C ASN A 105 0.41 16.14 48.07
N LEU A 106 0.23 15.82 49.35
CA LEU A 106 -0.02 14.45 49.79
C LEU A 106 -1.34 13.92 49.27
N ASP A 107 -2.38 14.74 49.23
CA ASP A 107 -3.70 14.33 48.71
C ASP A 107 -3.66 14.11 47.19
N LEU A 108 -2.96 14.96 46.44
CA LEU A 108 -2.72 14.74 45.01
C LEU A 108 -1.94 13.44 44.75
N LEU A 109 -0.91 13.16 45.56
CA LEU A 109 -0.14 11.92 45.45
C LEU A 109 -0.99 10.69 45.74
N ARG A 110 -1.88 10.75 46.75
CA ARG A 110 -2.82 9.67 47.06
C ARG A 110 -3.76 9.38 45.90
N LEU A 111 -4.35 10.41 45.30
CA LEU A 111 -5.21 10.28 44.12
C LEU A 111 -4.45 9.67 42.93
N ALA A 112 -3.21 10.12 42.69
CA ALA A 112 -2.38 9.56 41.62
C ALA A 112 -2.02 8.08 41.86
N ILE A 113 -1.77 7.68 43.11
CA ILE A 113 -1.53 6.29 43.48
C ILE A 113 -2.79 5.45 43.25
N GLU A 114 -3.96 5.93 43.67
CA GLU A 114 -5.23 5.23 43.51
C GLU A 114 -5.59 5.04 42.04
N GLN A 115 -5.47 6.10 41.22
CA GLN A 115 -5.67 6.03 39.78
C GLN A 115 -4.72 5.01 39.13
N ARG A 116 -3.43 5.03 39.49
CA ARG A 116 -2.45 4.05 38.98
C ARG A 116 -2.82 2.63 39.38
N ARG A 117 -3.30 2.40 40.61
CA ARG A 117 -3.76 1.09 41.07
C ARG A 117 -4.96 0.61 40.26
N SER A 118 -5.94 1.47 40.00
CA SER A 118 -7.11 1.15 39.15
C SER A 118 -6.67 0.75 37.74
N ASN A 119 -5.79 1.54 37.12
CA ASN A 119 -5.27 1.24 35.79
C ASN A 119 -4.53 -0.10 35.73
N ILE A 120 -3.71 -0.41 36.76
CA ILE A 120 -3.02 -1.70 36.84
C ILE A 120 -4.02 -2.85 36.93
N GLU A 121 -5.08 -2.68 37.72
CA GLU A 121 -6.12 -3.71 37.89
C GLU A 121 -6.90 -3.94 36.59
N GLU A 122 -7.29 -2.89 35.88
CA GLU A 122 -7.93 -3.00 34.57
C GLU A 122 -7.02 -3.72 33.55
N LYS A 123 -5.73 -3.37 33.51
CA LYS A 123 -4.77 -4.04 32.62
C LYS A 123 -4.53 -5.49 33.01
N ARG A 124 -4.57 -5.83 34.30
CA ARG A 124 -4.50 -7.22 34.76
C ARG A 124 -5.72 -8.03 34.30
N LYS A 125 -6.92 -7.46 34.39
CA LYS A 125 -8.15 -8.11 33.88
C LYS A 125 -8.05 -8.38 32.37
N GLN A 126 -7.67 -7.38 31.57
CA GLN A 126 -7.45 -7.54 30.13
C GLN A 126 -6.42 -8.64 29.81
N LEU A 127 -5.33 -8.70 30.59
CA LEU A 127 -4.30 -9.72 30.42
C LEU A 127 -4.84 -11.13 30.73
N ILE A 128 -5.66 -11.29 31.77
CA ILE A 128 -6.30 -12.56 32.13
C ILE A 128 -7.24 -13.02 31.00
N GLU A 129 -8.07 -12.11 30.48
CA GLU A 129 -8.99 -12.40 29.36
C GLU A 129 -8.23 -12.86 28.12
N LEU A 130 -7.18 -12.13 27.73
CA LEU A 130 -6.33 -12.49 26.59
C LEU A 130 -5.64 -13.84 26.79
N LYS A 131 -5.15 -14.13 28.00
CA LYS A 131 -4.57 -15.44 28.32
C LYS A 131 -5.60 -16.55 28.21
N SER A 132 -6.82 -16.35 28.71
CA SER A 132 -7.90 -17.33 28.59
C SER A 132 -8.24 -17.59 27.13
N HIS A 133 -8.41 -16.53 26.33
CA HIS A 133 -8.71 -16.65 24.91
C HIS A 133 -7.58 -17.37 24.14
N ASN A 134 -6.32 -17.03 24.43
CA ASN A 134 -5.18 -17.70 23.82
C ASN A 134 -5.13 -19.20 24.20
N ASN A 135 -5.37 -19.54 25.46
CA ASN A 135 -5.47 -20.93 25.92
C ASN A 135 -6.58 -21.70 25.19
N GLU A 136 -7.75 -21.10 24.99
CA GLU A 136 -8.82 -21.72 24.20
C GLU A 136 -8.42 -21.98 22.76
N LEU A 137 -7.75 -21.01 22.11
CA LEU A 137 -7.24 -21.17 20.75
C LEU A 137 -6.18 -22.28 20.69
N MET A 138 -5.27 -22.33 21.66
CA MET A 138 -4.26 -23.38 21.80
C MET A 138 -4.89 -24.77 21.96
N LEU A 139 -6.00 -24.89 22.68
CA LEU A 139 -6.74 -26.16 22.80
C LEU A 139 -7.48 -26.54 21.52
N LYS A 140 -7.97 -25.56 20.74
CA LYS A 140 -8.68 -25.78 19.48
C LYS A 140 -7.74 -26.08 18.30
N LEU A 141 -6.54 -25.51 18.30
CA LEU A 141 -5.57 -25.59 17.19
C LEU A 141 -5.25 -27.03 16.75
N PRO A 142 -4.97 -28.00 17.66
CA PRO A 142 -4.71 -29.38 17.27
C PRO A 142 -5.89 -30.05 16.56
N ARG A 143 -7.14 -29.65 16.87
CA ARG A 143 -8.34 -30.20 16.22
C ARG A 143 -8.41 -29.76 14.76
N TYR A 144 -8.12 -28.49 14.50
CA TYR A 144 -8.04 -27.96 13.13
C TYR A 144 -6.90 -28.61 12.36
N GLN A 145 -5.72 -28.77 12.99
CA GLN A 145 -4.59 -29.46 12.37
C GLN A 145 -4.94 -30.91 11.98
N LYS A 146 -5.62 -31.66 12.86
CA LYS A 146 -6.13 -33.00 12.55
C LYS A 146 -7.14 -33.00 11.39
N ARG A 147 -8.04 -32.01 11.34
CA ARG A 147 -9.03 -31.90 10.26
C ARG A 147 -8.37 -31.58 8.92
N VAL A 148 -7.45 -30.63 8.89
CA VAL A 148 -6.70 -30.24 7.68
C VAL A 148 -5.87 -31.40 7.15
N THR A 149 -5.17 -32.12 8.04
CA THR A 149 -4.39 -33.30 7.62
C THR A 149 -5.27 -34.43 7.10
N SER A 150 -6.44 -34.68 7.70
CA SER A 150 -7.41 -35.66 7.21
C SER A 150 -7.96 -35.29 5.82
N LEU A 151 -8.38 -34.03 5.63
CA LEU A 151 -8.85 -33.53 4.34
C LEU A 151 -7.75 -33.57 3.28
N GLY A 152 -6.51 -33.23 3.64
CA GLY A 152 -5.36 -33.31 2.74
C GLY A 152 -5.10 -34.73 2.27
N LYS A 153 -5.16 -35.72 3.18
CA LYS A 153 -5.05 -37.15 2.83
C LYS A 153 -6.17 -37.59 1.89
N HIS A 154 -7.41 -37.22 2.18
CA HIS A 154 -8.55 -37.57 1.33
C HIS A 154 -8.43 -36.98 -0.07
N ALA A 155 -8.06 -35.69 -0.18
CA ALA A 155 -7.86 -35.03 -1.47
C ALA A 155 -6.72 -35.67 -2.28
N GLN A 156 -5.63 -36.08 -1.61
CA GLN A 156 -4.54 -36.78 -2.26
C GLN A 156 -4.96 -38.16 -2.80
N VAL A 157 -5.72 -38.93 -2.02
CA VAL A 157 -6.26 -40.23 -2.47
C VAL A 157 -7.17 -40.05 -3.68
N GLN A 158 -8.10 -39.10 -3.62
CA GLN A 158 -9.02 -38.82 -4.73
C GLN A 158 -8.28 -38.37 -6.00
N ARG A 159 -7.21 -37.58 -5.86
CA ARG A 159 -6.37 -37.19 -7.00
C ARG A 159 -5.68 -38.40 -7.63
N MET A 160 -5.09 -39.29 -6.82
CA MET A 160 -4.46 -40.51 -7.33
C MET A 160 -5.46 -41.45 -8.00
N GLU A 161 -6.66 -41.61 -7.43
CA GLU A 161 -7.73 -42.41 -8.05
C GLU A 161 -8.16 -41.85 -9.40
N LEU A 162 -8.26 -40.52 -9.52
CA LEU A 162 -8.59 -39.86 -10.78
C LEU A 162 -7.48 -40.05 -11.80
N GLU A 163 -6.22 -39.86 -11.42
CA GLU A 163 -5.05 -40.08 -12.29
C GLU A 163 -5.01 -41.52 -12.81
N ASN A 164 -5.24 -42.51 -11.93
CA ASN A 164 -5.32 -43.92 -12.32
C ASN A 164 -6.47 -44.18 -13.31
N LYS A 165 -7.67 -43.64 -13.05
CA LYS A 165 -8.81 -43.77 -13.97
C LYS A 165 -8.49 -43.16 -15.33
N VAL A 166 -7.93 -41.96 -15.36
CA VAL A 166 -7.52 -41.28 -16.60
C VAL A 166 -6.49 -42.13 -17.37
N SER A 167 -5.49 -42.70 -16.70
CA SER A 167 -4.52 -43.62 -17.34
C SER A 167 -5.22 -44.83 -17.95
N THR A 168 -6.10 -45.51 -17.20
CA THR A 168 -6.83 -46.67 -17.71
C THR A 168 -7.74 -46.34 -18.89
N TYR A 169 -8.40 -45.18 -18.88
CA TYR A 169 -9.23 -44.74 -20.01
C TYR A 169 -8.38 -44.44 -21.25
N ASN A 170 -7.21 -43.82 -21.08
CA ASN A 170 -6.30 -43.55 -22.18
C ASN A 170 -5.76 -44.85 -22.80
N GLU A 171 -5.35 -45.82 -21.98
CA GLU A 171 -4.90 -47.14 -22.45
C GLU A 171 -6.02 -47.87 -23.21
N GLN A 172 -7.24 -47.85 -22.70
CA GLN A 172 -8.41 -48.42 -23.38
C GLN A 172 -8.69 -47.70 -24.71
N ALA A 173 -8.66 -46.36 -24.72
CA ALA A 173 -8.86 -45.58 -25.94
C ALA A 173 -7.79 -45.88 -27.01
N GLU A 174 -6.52 -45.99 -26.61
CA GLU A 174 -5.41 -46.35 -27.49
C GLU A 174 -5.55 -47.77 -28.05
N SER A 175 -5.91 -48.75 -27.20
CA SER A 175 -6.15 -50.13 -27.63
C SER A 175 -7.31 -50.24 -28.62
N LEU A 176 -8.41 -49.53 -28.37
CA LEU A 176 -9.54 -49.44 -29.29
C LEU A 176 -9.14 -48.76 -30.61
N ALA A 177 -8.37 -47.67 -30.56
CA ALA A 177 -7.87 -47.00 -31.76
C ALA A 177 -6.91 -47.90 -32.56
N ALA A 178 -6.07 -48.70 -31.90
CA ALA A 178 -5.23 -49.70 -32.57
C ALA A 178 -6.06 -50.81 -33.23
N LEU A 179 -7.09 -51.31 -32.53
CA LEU A 179 -8.00 -52.32 -33.06
C LEU A 179 -8.78 -51.80 -34.28
N ARG A 180 -9.36 -50.59 -34.19
CA ARG A 180 -10.04 -49.90 -35.30
C ARG A 180 -9.12 -49.77 -36.51
N ARG A 181 -7.89 -49.28 -36.31
CA ARG A 181 -6.87 -49.18 -37.37
C ARG A 181 -6.54 -50.54 -38.00
N SER A 182 -6.43 -51.60 -37.19
CA SER A 182 -6.19 -52.96 -37.70
C SER A 182 -7.36 -53.48 -38.54
N ARG A 183 -8.60 -53.29 -38.08
CA ARG A 183 -9.81 -53.69 -38.82
C ARG A 183 -9.96 -52.93 -40.14
N ILE A 184 -9.70 -51.63 -40.14
CA ILE A 184 -9.69 -50.82 -41.36
C ILE A 184 -8.70 -51.38 -42.37
N ARG A 185 -7.45 -51.68 -41.96
CA ARG A 185 -6.46 -52.29 -42.86
C ARG A 185 -6.91 -53.65 -43.40
N GLN A 186 -7.57 -54.48 -42.58
CA GLN A 186 -8.12 -55.77 -43.03
C GLN A 186 -9.23 -55.57 -44.07
N LEU A 187 -10.16 -54.64 -43.83
CA LEU A 187 -11.24 -54.32 -44.77
C LEU A 187 -10.68 -53.83 -46.11
N THR A 188 -9.75 -52.88 -46.08
CA THR A 188 -9.12 -52.34 -47.30
C THR A 188 -8.27 -53.39 -48.01
N LYS A 189 -7.60 -54.31 -47.30
CA LYS A 189 -6.74 -55.31 -47.94
C LYS A 189 -7.53 -56.46 -48.59
N TYR A 190 -8.56 -56.96 -47.91
CA TYR A 190 -9.22 -58.22 -48.29
C TYR A 190 -10.58 -58.06 -48.95
N ILE A 191 -11.33 -56.99 -48.63
CA ILE A 191 -12.69 -56.79 -49.14
C ILE A 191 -12.70 -55.70 -50.21
N PHE A 192 -11.97 -54.61 -49.97
CA PHE A 192 -11.92 -53.46 -50.87
C PHE A 192 -10.48 -53.14 -51.29
N PRO A 193 -9.76 -54.08 -51.95
CA PRO A 193 -8.42 -53.80 -52.46
C PRO A 193 -8.49 -52.63 -53.44
N VAL A 194 -7.81 -51.54 -53.07
CA VAL A 194 -7.66 -50.35 -53.90
C VAL A 194 -6.28 -50.38 -54.54
N TYR A 195 -6.24 -50.38 -55.87
CA TYR A 195 -5.00 -50.32 -56.63
C TYR A 195 -5.18 -49.41 -57.84
N MET A 196 -4.08 -48.86 -58.34
CA MET A 196 -4.08 -47.92 -59.45
C MET A 196 -3.48 -48.59 -60.68
N THR A 197 -4.17 -48.45 -61.80
CA THR A 197 -3.71 -48.88 -63.12
C THR A 197 -3.64 -47.66 -64.02
N TYR A 198 -2.87 -47.77 -65.09
CA TYR A 198 -2.85 -46.81 -66.18
C TYR A 198 -3.43 -47.53 -67.38
N ASP A 199 -4.29 -46.86 -68.16
CA ASP A 199 -4.91 -47.46 -69.34
C ASP A 199 -3.82 -47.97 -70.29
N THR A 200 -3.70 -49.29 -70.39
CA THR A 200 -2.83 -49.98 -71.36
C THR A 200 -3.72 -50.61 -72.42
N SER A 201 -4.33 -49.78 -73.26
CA SER A 201 -4.97 -50.20 -74.50
C SER A 201 -3.93 -50.45 -75.60
N GLU A 202 -2.90 -51.26 -75.29
CA GLU A 202 -2.04 -51.92 -76.26
C GLU A 202 -2.30 -53.42 -76.18
N SER A 203 -3.41 -53.85 -76.79
CA SER A 203 -3.47 -55.17 -77.40
C SER A 203 -2.73 -55.05 -78.73
N ILE A 204 -1.40 -55.18 -78.68
CA ILE A 204 -0.54 -55.39 -79.85
C ILE A 204 -1.00 -56.71 -80.48
N GLU A 205 -1.91 -56.62 -81.45
CA GLU A 205 -2.14 -57.56 -82.55
C GLU A 205 -3.30 -56.96 -83.37
N ASP A 206 -3.01 -56.65 -84.63
CA ASP A 206 -3.91 -56.20 -85.71
C ASP A 206 -4.25 -54.70 -85.81
N MET A 207 -3.46 -53.96 -86.61
CA MET A 207 -3.89 -53.40 -87.92
C MET A 207 -3.06 -52.16 -88.35
N GLU A 208 -2.31 -52.37 -89.43
CA GLU A 208 -2.17 -51.53 -90.63
C GLU A 208 -2.27 -49.99 -90.58
N PHE A 209 -1.16 -49.39 -91.02
CA PHE A 209 -0.93 -48.10 -91.69
C PHE A 209 -2.14 -47.47 -92.43
N ILE A 210 -2.60 -46.29 -91.99
CA ILE A 210 -3.03 -45.15 -92.83
C ILE A 210 -2.80 -43.82 -92.09
N GLY A 211 -2.11 -42.88 -92.75
CA GLY A 211 -2.50 -41.46 -92.85
C GLY A 211 -2.42 -40.54 -91.62
N GLU A 212 -1.49 -39.60 -91.71
CA GLU A 212 -1.31 -38.37 -90.92
C GLU A 212 -2.56 -37.46 -90.92
N ASP A 213 -3.18 -37.30 -89.75
CA ASP A 213 -3.82 -36.07 -89.27
C ASP A 213 -3.78 -36.09 -87.73
N THR A 214 -3.05 -35.14 -87.16
CA THR A 214 -2.83 -34.96 -85.73
C THR A 214 -4.11 -34.51 -85.00
N GLU A 215 -4.76 -35.44 -84.30
CA GLU A 215 -5.50 -35.14 -83.09
C GLU A 215 -4.70 -35.71 -81.91
N GLU A 216 -4.24 -34.85 -81.01
CA GLU A 216 -3.51 -35.24 -79.80
C GLU A 216 -4.34 -36.26 -79.01
N GLU A 217 -3.87 -37.51 -78.96
CA GLU A 217 -4.47 -38.52 -78.08
C GLU A 217 -4.48 -37.98 -76.64
N PRO A 218 -5.64 -37.96 -75.96
CA PRO A 218 -5.75 -37.41 -74.62
C PRO A 218 -4.83 -38.18 -73.66
N PRO A 219 -4.21 -37.48 -72.68
CA PRO A 219 -3.24 -38.10 -71.78
C PRO A 219 -3.86 -39.30 -71.05
N LYS A 220 -3.08 -40.39 -70.99
CA LYS A 220 -3.40 -41.65 -70.29
C LYS A 220 -3.91 -41.34 -68.88
N ARG A 221 -5.19 -41.57 -68.63
CA ARG A 221 -5.84 -41.22 -67.36
C ARG A 221 -5.54 -42.30 -66.31
N PRO A 222 -5.10 -41.95 -65.08
CA PRO A 222 -4.96 -42.93 -64.02
C PRO A 222 -6.34 -43.44 -63.58
N GLN A 223 -6.46 -44.76 -63.46
CA GLN A 223 -7.70 -45.42 -63.03
C GLN A 223 -7.49 -46.07 -61.65
N LEU A 224 -8.36 -45.75 -60.70
CA LEU A 224 -8.44 -46.39 -59.39
C LEU A 224 -9.43 -47.54 -59.46
N HIS A 225 -8.96 -48.75 -59.21
CA HIS A 225 -9.80 -49.94 -59.10
C HIS A 225 -10.19 -50.21 -57.64
N ILE A 226 -11.45 -50.57 -57.42
CA ILE A 226 -11.89 -51.24 -56.20
C ILE A 226 -12.41 -52.61 -56.59
N VAL A 227 -11.62 -53.65 -56.31
CA VAL A 227 -11.83 -55.00 -56.88
C VAL A 227 -11.69 -54.95 -58.41
N ALA A 228 -12.75 -55.18 -59.20
CA ALA A 228 -12.71 -55.15 -60.66
C ALA A 228 -13.21 -53.82 -61.26
N PRO A 229 -14.28 -53.20 -60.72
CA PRO A 229 -14.71 -51.85 -61.12
C PRO A 229 -13.64 -50.77 -60.94
N TRP A 230 -13.63 -49.75 -61.81
CA TRP A 230 -12.69 -48.63 -61.74
C TRP A 230 -13.37 -47.25 -61.83
N ILE A 231 -12.69 -46.24 -61.32
CA ILE A 231 -13.02 -44.81 -61.44
C ILE A 231 -11.78 -44.02 -61.85
N ASN A 232 -11.98 -42.90 -62.54
CA ASN A 232 -10.89 -41.97 -62.83
C ASN A 232 -10.45 -41.23 -61.57
N THR A 233 -9.15 -40.99 -61.41
CA THR A 233 -8.59 -40.22 -60.28
C THR A 233 -8.97 -38.74 -60.29
N ASP A 234 -9.28 -38.21 -61.47
CA ASP A 234 -9.34 -36.76 -61.71
C ASP A 234 -10.70 -36.16 -61.35
N GLY A 235 -11.66 -36.98 -60.91
CA GLY A 235 -13.01 -36.55 -60.54
C GLY A 235 -13.89 -36.09 -61.71
N ASP A 236 -13.39 -36.22 -62.94
CA ASP A 236 -14.14 -35.95 -64.17
C ASP A 236 -15.03 -37.14 -64.53
N PHE A 237 -16.33 -37.01 -64.24
CA PHE A 237 -17.37 -38.00 -64.53
C PHE A 237 -18.19 -37.66 -65.77
N SER A 238 -17.79 -36.67 -66.58
CA SER A 238 -18.54 -36.25 -67.77
C SER A 238 -18.73 -37.40 -68.77
N GLN A 239 -17.73 -38.26 -68.95
CA GLN A 239 -17.84 -39.46 -69.80
C GLN A 239 -18.89 -40.45 -69.29
N VAL A 240 -19.02 -40.59 -67.97
CA VAL A 240 -20.00 -41.50 -67.33
C VAL A 240 -21.41 -40.94 -67.48
N GLN A 241 -21.57 -39.62 -67.35
CA GLN A 241 -22.86 -38.95 -67.58
C GLN A 241 -23.30 -39.08 -69.05
N GLU A 242 -22.36 -38.98 -69.99
CA GLU A 242 -22.62 -39.18 -71.41
C GLU A 242 -23.05 -40.62 -71.72
N TRP A 243 -22.35 -41.62 -71.16
CA TRP A 243 -22.74 -43.02 -71.27
C TRP A 243 -24.11 -43.31 -70.63
N LEU A 244 -24.40 -42.73 -69.46
CA LEU A 244 -25.72 -42.88 -68.82
C LEU A 244 -26.85 -42.23 -69.64
N ARG A 245 -26.58 -41.13 -70.36
CA ARG A 245 -27.56 -40.49 -71.25
C ARG A 245 -27.83 -41.33 -72.50
N GLN A 246 -26.79 -41.92 -73.09
CA GLN A 246 -26.92 -42.80 -74.25
C GLN A 246 -27.68 -44.10 -73.94
N ASP A 247 -27.46 -44.72 -72.77
CA ASP A 247 -28.16 -45.94 -72.35
C ASP A 247 -29.68 -45.72 -72.11
N VAL A 248 -30.12 -44.48 -71.84
CA VAL A 248 -31.55 -44.13 -71.65
C VAL A 248 -32.27 -43.99 -73.00
N GLU A 249 -31.55 -43.62 -74.07
CA GLU A 249 -32.11 -43.40 -75.40
C GLU A 249 -32.10 -44.66 -76.29
N CYS A 250 -31.28 -45.68 -75.97
CA CYS A 250 -31.13 -46.88 -76.79
C CYS A 250 -31.45 -48.15 -75.98
N GLY A 251 -32.69 -48.63 -76.10
CA GLY A 251 -33.11 -49.91 -75.52
C GLY A 251 -32.32 -51.09 -76.08
N ALA A 252 -31.35 -51.57 -75.30
CA ALA A 252 -30.69 -52.88 -75.33
C ALA A 252 -30.24 -53.44 -76.71
N CYS A 253 -28.97 -53.23 -77.06
CA CYS A 253 -28.09 -54.25 -77.69
C CYS A 253 -26.67 -53.70 -77.97
N GLY A 254 -25.65 -54.50 -77.60
CA GLY A 254 -24.30 -54.41 -78.20
C GLY A 254 -23.21 -53.72 -77.37
N ALA A 255 -22.32 -54.55 -76.77
CA ALA A 255 -20.88 -54.38 -76.48
C ALA A 255 -20.28 -53.08 -75.86
N GLY A 256 -20.94 -51.92 -75.86
CA GLY A 256 -20.46 -50.65 -75.30
C GLY A 256 -20.96 -50.32 -73.88
N ALA A 257 -22.01 -51.01 -73.41
CA ALA A 257 -22.67 -50.77 -72.11
C ALA A 257 -21.84 -51.15 -70.86
N GLY A 258 -20.60 -51.62 -71.03
CA GLY A 258 -19.76 -52.08 -69.93
C GLY A 258 -19.10 -50.96 -69.11
N GLY A 259 -18.87 -49.78 -69.70
CA GLY A 259 -18.14 -48.68 -69.07
C GLY A 259 -18.92 -48.02 -67.94
N ALA A 260 -20.12 -47.51 -68.22
CA ALA A 260 -20.98 -46.85 -67.22
C ALA A 260 -21.34 -47.76 -66.05
N ALA A 261 -21.76 -48.99 -66.32
CA ALA A 261 -22.10 -49.96 -65.30
C ALA A 261 -20.91 -50.28 -64.37
N ARG A 262 -19.68 -50.35 -64.91
CA ARG A 262 -18.46 -50.52 -64.10
C ARG A 262 -18.18 -49.30 -63.23
N VAL A 263 -18.27 -48.08 -63.76
CA VAL A 263 -18.01 -46.88 -62.96
C VAL A 263 -19.06 -46.70 -61.85
N VAL A 264 -20.34 -46.95 -62.14
CA VAL A 264 -21.41 -46.94 -61.13
C VAL A 264 -21.17 -48.01 -60.06
N ALA A 265 -20.76 -49.22 -60.44
CA ALA A 265 -20.40 -50.27 -59.48
C ALA A 265 -19.19 -49.88 -58.62
N ALA A 266 -18.18 -49.23 -59.20
CA ALA A 266 -17.02 -48.74 -58.47
C ALA A 266 -17.40 -47.67 -57.43
N LEU A 267 -18.23 -46.70 -57.83
CA LEU A 267 -18.75 -45.66 -56.93
C LEU A 267 -19.61 -46.26 -55.80
N ALA A 268 -20.40 -47.29 -56.08
CA ALA A 268 -21.17 -48.00 -55.06
C ALA A 268 -20.26 -48.70 -54.04
N LEU A 269 -19.19 -49.36 -54.49
CA LEU A 269 -18.19 -49.98 -53.61
C LEU A 269 -17.40 -48.93 -52.80
N CYS A 270 -17.05 -47.79 -53.40
CA CYS A 270 -16.48 -46.64 -52.68
C CYS A 270 -17.41 -46.18 -51.55
N ALA A 271 -18.70 -46.01 -51.84
CA ALA A 271 -19.68 -45.56 -50.86
C ALA A 271 -19.84 -46.56 -49.70
N GLN A 272 -19.86 -47.87 -50.01
CA GLN A 272 -19.89 -48.93 -49.00
C GLN A 272 -18.63 -48.93 -48.12
N LEU A 273 -17.45 -48.80 -48.72
CA LEU A 273 -16.20 -48.67 -47.97
C LEU A 273 -16.22 -47.45 -47.05
N LEU A 274 -16.63 -46.28 -47.56
CA LEU A 274 -16.74 -45.05 -46.76
C LEU A 274 -17.73 -45.18 -45.60
N ALA A 275 -18.87 -45.84 -45.81
CA ALA A 275 -19.83 -46.13 -44.75
C ALA A 275 -19.24 -47.01 -43.65
N LEU A 276 -18.49 -48.06 -44.02
CA LEU A 276 -17.82 -48.95 -43.08
C LEU A 276 -16.68 -48.25 -42.34
N LEU A 277 -15.90 -47.41 -43.02
CA LEU A 277 -14.84 -46.61 -42.40
C LEU A 277 -15.42 -45.58 -41.44
N ALA A 278 -16.50 -44.90 -41.82
CA ALA A 278 -17.20 -43.95 -40.96
C ALA A 278 -17.72 -44.64 -39.69
N TRP A 279 -18.34 -45.81 -39.82
CA TRP A 279 -18.77 -46.61 -38.68
C TRP A 279 -17.59 -47.05 -37.80
N ALA A 280 -16.49 -47.53 -38.40
CA ALA A 280 -15.32 -48.00 -37.67
C ALA A 280 -14.54 -46.88 -36.97
N LEU A 281 -14.54 -45.67 -37.54
CA LEU A 281 -13.90 -44.47 -36.99
C LEU A 281 -14.84 -43.68 -36.07
N ASP A 282 -16.11 -44.06 -35.96
CA ASP A 282 -17.15 -43.33 -35.26
C ASP A 282 -17.30 -41.88 -35.78
N ALA A 283 -17.13 -41.72 -37.10
CA ALA A 283 -17.23 -40.45 -37.81
C ALA A 283 -18.62 -40.30 -38.43
N ARG A 284 -19.23 -39.13 -38.28
CA ARG A 284 -20.52 -38.82 -38.94
C ARG A 284 -20.27 -38.41 -40.38
N LEU A 285 -20.86 -39.13 -41.33
CA LEU A 285 -20.87 -38.74 -42.73
C LEU A 285 -21.79 -37.51 -42.93
N PRO A 286 -21.47 -36.63 -43.90
CA PRO A 286 -22.36 -35.53 -44.27
C PRO A 286 -23.70 -36.10 -44.73
N HIS A 287 -24.80 -35.59 -44.15
CA HIS A 287 -26.16 -35.97 -44.53
C HIS A 287 -26.62 -35.05 -45.66
N THR A 288 -27.44 -35.57 -46.59
CA THR A 288 -28.09 -34.72 -47.58
C THR A 288 -29.00 -33.74 -46.87
N ILE A 289 -28.69 -32.44 -46.96
CA ILE A 289 -29.58 -31.38 -46.52
C ILE A 289 -30.78 -31.43 -47.48
N SER A 290 -31.89 -32.03 -47.02
CA SER A 290 -33.16 -31.96 -47.73
C SER A 290 -33.65 -30.51 -47.64
N LEU A 291 -33.50 -29.76 -48.72
CA LEU A 291 -34.22 -28.51 -48.97
C LEU A 291 -35.63 -28.83 -49.48
#